data_AF-A0A3D1H753-F1
#
_entry.id   AF-A0A3D1H753-F1
#
_cell.length_a   1.000
_cell.length_b   1.000
_cell.length_c   1.000
_cell.angle_alpha   90.00
_cell.angle_beta   90.00
_cell.angle_gamma   90.00
#
_symmetry.space_group_name_H-M   'P 1'
#
loop_
_entity.id
_entity.type
_entity.pdbx_description
1 polymer ?
#
loop_
_entity_poly.entity_id
_entity_poly.type
_entity_poly.pdbx_seq_one_letter_code
_entity_poly.pdbx_strand_id
1 'polypeptide(L)'
;MGLFKWEPLTSYEEQKVLQAITDAELETSGEVRLHMDKWCKTDPLYKAKNLFAHLGMDKTKERNGVLIYVAVKEKKFAIVGDEGIDRVVPEDFWESTKEIIKLHLAKGELVAGLEAGIA
;
A
#
# COMPACT_ATOMS: atom_id res chain seq x y z
N MET A 1 -2.98 29.96 13.54
CA MET A 1 -2.20 28.73 13.75
C MET A 1 -1.78 28.22 12.40
N GLY A 2 -0.50 28.35 12.03
CA GLY A 2 0.01 27.78 10.79
C GLY A 2 -0.16 26.27 10.84
N LEU A 3 -1.18 25.76 10.13
CA LEU A 3 -1.39 24.35 9.90
C LEU A 3 -0.19 23.86 9.10
N PHE A 4 0.78 23.21 9.76
CA PHE A 4 1.74 22.38 9.05
C PHE A 4 0.96 21.21 8.44
N LYS A 5 0.45 21.42 7.22
CA LYS A 5 -0.08 20.36 6.37
C LYS A 5 1.09 19.39 6.15
N TRP A 6 0.91 18.15 6.57
CA TRP A 6 1.91 17.13 6.35
C TRP A 6 1.64 16.51 4.97
N GLU A 7 2.62 16.66 4.09
CA GLU A 7 2.63 16.12 2.74
C GLU A 7 3.75 15.06 2.68
N PRO A 8 3.41 13.77 2.65
CA PRO A 8 4.41 12.69 2.65
C PRO A 8 5.11 12.52 1.29
N LEU A 9 4.51 13.04 0.22
CA LEU A 9 4.98 12.99 -1.15
C LEU A 9 4.89 14.40 -1.75
N THR A 10 5.82 14.72 -2.65
CA THR A 10 5.67 15.86 -3.57
C THR A 10 4.59 15.55 -4.62
N SER A 11 4.06 16.57 -5.30
CA SER A 11 3.04 16.35 -6.35
C SER A 11 3.53 15.44 -7.48
N TYR A 12 4.82 15.49 -7.81
CA TYR A 12 5.43 14.61 -8.82
C TYR A 12 5.48 13.15 -8.35
N GLU A 13 5.83 12.92 -7.09
CA GLU A 13 5.87 11.59 -6.49
C GLU A 13 4.47 11.00 -6.28
N GLU A 14 3.51 11.82 -5.86
CA GLU A 14 2.10 11.44 -5.74
C GLU A 14 1.55 11.01 -7.11
N GLN A 15 1.83 11.78 -8.17
CA GLN A 15 1.40 11.42 -9.52
C GLN A 15 1.97 10.08 -9.99
N LYS A 16 3.25 9.79 -9.68
CA LYS A 16 3.86 8.49 -9.99
C LYS A 16 3.16 7.32 -9.31
N VAL A 17 2.89 7.46 -8.01
CA VAL A 17 2.20 6.41 -7.26
C VAL A 17 0.76 6.22 -7.75
N LEU A 18 0.05 7.32 -8.04
CA LEU A 18 -1.30 7.26 -8.60
C LEU A 18 -1.30 6.59 -9.98
N GLN A 19 -0.30 6.86 -10.81
CA GLN A 19 -0.15 6.21 -12.11
C GLN A 19 0.08 4.70 -11.94
N ALA A 20 0.98 4.29 -11.04
CA ALA A 20 1.21 2.87 -10.77
C ALA A 20 -0.06 2.14 -10.30
N ILE A 21 -0.84 2.77 -9.41
CA ILE A 21 -2.14 2.23 -8.97
C ILE A 21 -3.09 2.10 -10.16
N THR A 22 -3.18 3.16 -10.98
CA THR A 22 -4.08 3.17 -12.15
C THR A 22 -3.71 2.07 -13.13
N ASP A 23 -2.42 1.89 -13.42
CA ASP A 23 -1.94 0.87 -14.34
C ASP A 23 -2.25 -0.55 -13.82
N ALA A 24 -2.07 -0.80 -12.51
CA ALA A 24 -2.42 -2.07 -11.88
C ALA A 24 -3.93 -2.38 -11.89
N GLU A 25 -4.78 -1.37 -11.70
CA GLU A 25 -6.24 -1.49 -11.76
C GLU A 25 -6.79 -1.57 -13.21
N LEU A 26 -5.98 -1.24 -14.22
CA LEU A 26 -6.33 -1.45 -15.64
C LEU A 26 -6.10 -2.89 -16.08
N GLU A 27 -5.08 -3.54 -15.52
CA GLU A 27 -4.71 -4.92 -15.83
C GLU A 27 -5.40 -5.96 -14.93
N THR A 28 -6.03 -5.51 -13.83
CA THR A 28 -6.71 -6.39 -12.87
C THR A 28 -8.08 -5.86 -12.50
N SER A 29 -8.98 -6.72 -11.99
CA SER A 29 -10.24 -6.27 -11.38
C SER A 29 -10.07 -5.78 -9.94
N GLY A 30 -8.84 -5.82 -9.41
CA GLY A 30 -8.52 -5.49 -8.02
C GLY A 30 -8.66 -4.00 -7.75
N GLU A 31 -8.92 -3.66 -6.49
CA GLU A 31 -8.94 -2.26 -6.03
C GLU A 31 -7.75 -2.03 -5.09
N VAL A 32 -6.82 -1.14 -5.47
CA VAL A 32 -5.61 -0.87 -4.70
C VAL A 32 -5.72 0.51 -4.03
N ARG A 33 -5.48 0.55 -2.72
CA ARG A 33 -5.38 1.82 -1.97
C ARG A 33 -4.07 1.93 -1.22
N LEU A 34 -3.50 3.13 -1.24
CA LEU A 34 -2.35 3.49 -0.41
C LEU A 34 -2.80 4.39 0.73
N HIS A 35 -2.44 4.03 1.96
CA HIS A 35 -2.59 4.85 3.14
C HIS A 35 -1.23 5.16 3.76
N MET A 36 -0.93 6.45 3.93
CA MET A 36 0.34 6.92 4.50
C MET A 36 0.11 7.61 5.83
N ASP A 37 0.91 7.21 6.82
CA ASP A 37 1.02 7.80 8.15
C ASP A 37 2.42 8.39 8.37
N LYS A 38 2.50 9.42 9.21
CA LYS A 38 3.78 10.02 9.59
C LYS A 38 4.48 9.10 10.57
N TRP A 39 3.70 8.54 11.49
CA TRP A 39 4.15 7.71 12.59
C TRP A 39 3.19 6.53 12.83
N CYS A 40 3.75 5.38 13.21
CA CYS A 40 3.00 4.21 13.65
C CYS A 40 3.62 3.61 14.92
N LYS A 41 3.01 3.95 16.06
CA LYS A 41 3.42 3.48 17.39
C LYS A 41 3.04 2.01 17.65
N THR A 42 2.08 1.48 16.91
CA THR A 42 1.59 0.11 17.04
C THR A 42 2.24 -0.80 16.01
N ASP A 43 1.76 -2.04 15.94
CA ASP A 43 2.02 -2.94 14.84
C ASP A 43 1.36 -2.41 13.54
N PRO A 44 2.11 -2.33 12.41
CA PRO A 44 1.59 -1.80 11.15
C PRO A 44 0.54 -2.72 10.51
N LEU A 45 0.65 -4.03 10.68
CA LEU A 45 -0.32 -4.98 10.13
C LEU A 45 -1.67 -4.88 10.85
N TYR A 46 -1.67 -4.78 12.18
CA TYR A 46 -2.89 -4.53 12.97
C TYR A 46 -3.57 -3.24 12.52
N LYS A 47 -2.81 -2.16 12.30
CA LYS A 47 -3.35 -0.88 11.83
C LYS A 47 -3.91 -0.99 10.41
N ALA A 48 -3.20 -1.64 9.51
CA ALA A 48 -3.65 -1.88 8.15
C ALA A 48 -4.96 -2.69 8.11
N LYS A 49 -5.09 -3.76 8.90
CA LYS A 49 -6.33 -4.55 8.99
C LYS A 49 -7.53 -3.72 9.48
N ASN A 50 -7.33 -2.88 10.49
CA ASN A 50 -8.39 -1.98 10.97
C ASN A 50 -8.80 -0.96 9.91
N LEU A 51 -7.83 -0.38 9.19
CA LEU A 51 -8.10 0.54 8.09
C LEU A 51 -8.80 -0.17 6.93
N PHE A 52 -8.40 -1.39 6.60
CA PHE A 52 -9.01 -2.20 5.54
C PHE A 52 -10.52 -2.35 5.75
N ALA A 53 -10.93 -2.78 6.95
CA ALA A 53 -12.32 -2.90 7.33
C ALA A 53 -13.04 -1.53 7.41
N HIS A 54 -12.39 -0.52 7.98
CA HIS A 54 -12.96 0.83 8.09
C HIS A 54 -13.26 1.46 6.72
N LEU A 55 -12.37 1.25 5.76
CA LEU A 55 -12.49 1.75 4.38
C LEU A 55 -13.43 0.90 3.51
N GLY A 56 -13.93 -0.22 4.04
CA GLY A 56 -14.81 -1.16 3.33
C GLY A 56 -14.11 -1.86 2.17
N MET A 57 -12.79 -2.06 2.25
CA MET A 57 -12.01 -2.73 1.21
C MET A 57 -12.37 -4.22 1.06
N ASP A 58 -13.07 -4.77 2.04
CA ASP A 58 -13.65 -6.12 2.04
C ASP A 58 -15.00 -6.19 1.31
N LYS A 59 -15.53 -5.07 0.81
CA LYS A 59 -16.87 -5.02 0.20
C LYS A 59 -16.85 -5.08 -1.31
N THR A 60 -15.69 -5.29 -1.92
CA THR A 60 -15.59 -5.49 -3.37
C THR A 60 -16.31 -6.78 -3.76
N LYS A 61 -16.95 -6.77 -4.94
CA LYS A 61 -17.76 -7.91 -5.41
C LYS A 61 -16.94 -9.20 -5.48
N GLU A 62 -15.68 -9.08 -5.88
CA GLU A 62 -14.76 -10.20 -6.09
C GLU A 62 -13.83 -10.44 -4.89
N ARG A 63 -14.00 -9.70 -3.79
CA ARG A 63 -13.15 -9.80 -2.60
C ARG A 63 -11.67 -9.62 -2.93
N ASN A 64 -11.38 -8.62 -3.75
CA ASN A 64 -10.07 -8.35 -4.35
C ASN A 64 -9.52 -6.95 -4.02
N GLY A 65 -9.87 -6.42 -2.84
CA GLY A 65 -9.29 -5.18 -2.34
C GLY A 65 -7.87 -5.39 -1.81
N VAL A 66 -6.98 -4.43 -2.05
CA VAL A 66 -5.61 -4.37 -1.51
C VAL A 66 -5.38 -3.03 -0.82
N LEU A 67 -4.92 -3.05 0.42
CA LEU A 67 -4.46 -1.87 1.14
C LEU A 67 -2.95 -1.98 1.39
N ILE A 68 -2.22 -0.99 0.88
CA ILE A 68 -0.82 -0.74 1.23
C ILE A 68 -0.82 0.33 2.32
N TYR A 69 -0.23 0.00 3.47
CA TYR A 69 -0.05 0.89 4.60
C TYR A 69 1.42 1.24 4.76
N VAL A 70 1.75 2.53 4.90
CA VAL A 70 3.14 3.00 5.13
C VAL A 70 3.20 3.99 6.28
N ALA A 71 4.10 3.76 7.24
CA ALA A 71 4.51 4.74 8.24
C ALA A 71 5.89 5.28 7.90
N VAL A 72 5.94 6.52 7.39
CA VAL A 72 7.11 7.08 6.70
C VAL A 72 8.31 7.23 7.63
N LYS A 73 8.12 7.71 8.86
CA LYS A 73 9.24 8.00 9.76
C LYS A 73 9.87 6.76 10.38
N GLU A 74 9.08 5.75 10.73
CA GLU A 74 9.59 4.47 11.25
C GLU A 74 9.97 3.47 10.16
N LYS A 75 9.77 3.82 8.88
CA LYS A 75 9.98 2.92 7.73
C LYS A 75 9.25 1.58 7.89
N LYS A 76 8.06 1.61 8.50
CA LYS A 76 7.19 0.44 8.66
C LYS A 76 6.19 0.42 7.52
N PHE A 77 5.82 -0.76 7.06
CA PHE A 77 4.73 -0.92 6.11
C PHE A 77 4.01 -2.25 6.35
N ALA A 78 2.82 -2.37 5.80
CA ALA A 78 2.06 -3.61 5.74
C ALA A 78 1.21 -3.63 4.47
N ILE A 79 0.93 -4.83 3.97
CA ILE A 79 0.03 -5.05 2.85
C ILE A 79 -1.09 -5.96 3.35
N VAL A 80 -2.33 -5.61 3.04
CA VAL A 80 -3.51 -6.41 3.37
C VAL A 80 -4.29 -6.59 2.07
N GLY A 81 -4.31 -7.81 1.56
CA GLY A 81 -5.21 -8.23 0.50
C GLY A 81 -6.44 -8.92 1.06
N ASP A 82 -7.49 -8.98 0.25
CA ASP A 82 -8.71 -9.72 0.54
C ASP A 82 -8.69 -11.14 -0.04
N GLU A 83 -9.57 -11.99 0.47
CA GLU A 83 -9.53 -13.45 0.28
C GLU A 83 -9.70 -13.91 -1.18
N GLY A 84 -10.27 -13.07 -2.05
CA GLY A 84 -10.40 -13.36 -3.48
C GLY A 84 -9.05 -13.39 -4.18
N ILE A 85 -8.09 -12.58 -3.74
CA ILE A 85 -6.72 -12.56 -4.28
C ILE A 85 -5.98 -13.83 -3.86
N ASP A 86 -6.04 -14.19 -2.57
CA ASP A 86 -5.37 -15.37 -2.01
C ASP A 86 -5.77 -16.68 -2.71
N ARG A 87 -6.96 -16.72 -3.34
CA ARG A 87 -7.45 -17.89 -4.08
C ARG A 87 -6.81 -18.05 -5.46
N VAL A 88 -6.22 -17.00 -6.03
CA VAL A 88 -5.75 -16.98 -7.42
C VAL A 88 -4.26 -16.69 -7.58
N VAL A 89 -3.61 -16.13 -6.54
CA VAL A 89 -2.18 -15.82 -6.58
C VAL A 89 -1.32 -17.02 -6.14
N PRO A 90 -0.06 -17.10 -6.61
CA PRO A 90 0.92 -18.05 -6.09
C PRO A 90 1.19 -17.89 -4.58
N GLU A 91 1.67 -18.95 -3.93
CA GLU A 91 1.93 -18.98 -2.48
C GLU A 91 2.94 -17.91 -2.02
N ASP A 92 3.89 -17.54 -2.89
CA ASP A 92 4.95 -16.58 -2.61
C ASP A 92 4.59 -15.13 -2.98
N PHE A 93 3.44 -14.87 -3.59
CA PHE A 93 3.05 -13.58 -4.14
C PHE A 93 3.20 -12.42 -3.14
N TRP A 94 2.63 -12.55 -1.94
CA TRP A 94 2.71 -11.50 -0.93
C TRP A 94 4.11 -11.33 -0.35
N GLU A 95 4.87 -12.44 -0.24
CA GLU A 95 6.24 -12.39 0.27
C GLU A 95 7.15 -11.66 -0.74
N SER A 96 7.07 -12.00 -2.03
CA SER A 96 7.86 -11.35 -3.08
C SER A 96 7.55 -9.86 -3.16
N THR A 97 6.28 -9.47 -3.15
CA THR A 97 5.88 -8.05 -3.19
C THR A 97 6.39 -7.29 -1.97
N LYS A 98 6.30 -7.89 -0.79
CA LYS A 98 6.83 -7.32 0.45
C LYS A 98 8.35 -7.18 0.41
N GLU A 99 9.08 -8.15 -0.12
CA GLU A 99 10.54 -8.08 -0.25
C GLU A 99 10.98 -6.95 -1.18
N ILE A 100 10.31 -6.79 -2.33
CA ILE A 100 10.59 -5.69 -3.29
C ILE A 100 10.43 -4.33 -2.60
N ILE A 101 9.29 -4.07 -1.97
CA ILE A 101 9.04 -2.80 -1.27
C ILE A 101 10.07 -2.58 -0.16
N LYS A 102 10.36 -3.62 0.62
CA LYS A 102 11.31 -3.56 1.74
C LYS A 102 12.72 -3.18 1.28
N LEU A 103 13.19 -3.73 0.15
CA LEU A 103 14.52 -3.43 -0.40
C LEU A 103 14.65 -1.95 -0.80
N HIS A 104 13.63 -1.38 -1.43
CA HIS A 104 13.61 0.03 -1.79
C HIS A 104 13.49 0.95 -0.55
N LEU A 105 12.64 0.60 0.42
CA LEU A 105 12.51 1.36 1.67
C LEU A 105 13.82 1.38 2.49
N ALA A 106 14.58 0.28 2.47
CA ALA A 106 15.89 0.21 3.12
C ALA A 106 16.89 1.23 2.52
N LYS A 107 16.81 1.47 1.20
CA LYS A 107 17.60 2.47 0.46
C LYS A 107 17.07 3.90 0.60
N GLY A 108 15.89 4.09 1.19
CA GLY A 108 15.21 5.39 1.25
C GLY A 108 14.45 5.75 -0.02
N GLU A 109 14.25 4.79 -0.93
CA GLU A 109 13.60 4.96 -2.22
C GLU A 109 12.08 4.67 -2.10
N LEU A 110 11.36 5.46 -1.30
CA LEU A 110 9.95 5.19 -0.97
C LEU A 110 9.05 5.03 -2.21
N VAL A 111 9.14 5.98 -3.14
CA VAL A 111 8.26 6.02 -4.33
C VAL A 111 8.56 4.87 -5.26
N ALA A 112 9.85 4.60 -5.54
CA ALA A 112 10.24 3.47 -6.38
C ALA A 112 9.82 2.13 -5.76
N GLY A 113 9.88 2.01 -4.43
CA GLY A 113 9.39 0.82 -3.72
C GLY A 113 7.89 0.64 -3.86
N LEU A 114 7.11 1.73 -3.78
CA LEU A 114 5.67 1.68 -4.00
C LEU A 114 5.33 1.32 -5.45
N GLU A 115 5.96 1.97 -6.43
CA GLU A 115 5.77 1.67 -7.85
C GLU A 115 6.05 0.19 -8.14
N ALA A 116 7.20 -0.32 -7.68
CA ALA A 116 7.60 -1.71 -7.92
C ALA A 116 6.77 -2.76 -7.16
N GLY A 117 6.10 -2.38 -6.08
CA GLY A 117 5.22 -3.27 -5.32
C GLY A 117 3.75 -3.22 -5.74
N ILE A 118 3.36 -2.22 -6.52
CA ILE A 118 2.00 -2.06 -7.05
C ILE A 118 1.87 -2.65 -8.45
N ALA A 119 2.93 -2.54 -9.28
CA ALA A 119 3.01 -3.09 -10.62
C ALA A 119 3.00 -4.63 -10.65
#